data_AF-A0AAV7MGA7-F1
#
_entry.id   AF-A0AAV7MGA7-F1
#
_cell.length_a   1.000
_cell.length_b   1.000
_cell.length_c   1.000
_cell.angle_alpha   90.00
_cell.angle_beta   90.00
_cell.angle_gamma   90.00
#
_symmetry.space_group_name_H-M   'P 1'
#
loop_
_entity.id
_entity.type
_entity.pdbx_description
1 polymer ?
#
loop_
_entity_poly.entity_id
_entity_poly.type
_entity_poly.pdbx_seq_one_letter_code
_entity_poly.pdbx_strand_id
1 'polypeptide(L)'
;MCQHLSASPDPSPILGHANGVSASPDSSPVVGPANDVSASPDSSLILGHANDVSASPDPSPILGHTNDVSGSPDPSPVLGYTNDVSASPDSSLILGHANDVSASPDPSPILGHTNDLSGSLDPSMVLGYANDVSAAPDSSQVLGYANDVSASPDSSLILGHTNDVSASPDPSPILGHTNDVSGSLDLSPVLGPANDVSASPDPSPTLGHANNVSG
;
A
#
# COMPACT_ATOMS: atom_id res chain seq x y z
N MET A 1 14.51 28.37 11.62
CA MET A 1 13.44 29.20 12.21
C MET A 1 12.18 28.36 12.10
N CYS A 2 11.69 27.81 13.21
CA CYS A 2 10.41 27.08 13.20
C CYS A 2 9.31 28.13 13.16
N GLN A 3 8.47 28.08 12.13
CA GLN A 3 7.29 28.93 12.05
C GLN A 3 6.14 28.17 12.72
N HIS A 4 5.72 28.63 13.89
CA HIS A 4 4.48 28.17 14.53
C HIS A 4 3.42 29.20 14.16
N LEU A 5 2.69 28.96 13.07
CA LEU A 5 1.65 29.85 12.58
C LEU A 5 0.32 29.47 13.23
N SER A 6 -0.19 30.35 14.08
CA SER A 6 -1.58 30.31 14.55
C SER A 6 -2.36 31.45 13.88
N ALA A 7 -3.32 31.09 13.04
CA ALA A 7 -4.44 31.86 12.48
C ALA A 7 -4.13 33.26 11.88
N SER A 8 -4.09 33.33 10.54
CA SER A 8 -4.18 34.56 9.75
C SER A 8 -5.41 34.46 8.85
N PRO A 9 -6.31 35.46 8.80
CA PRO A 9 -7.59 35.39 8.09
C PRO A 9 -7.51 35.34 6.55
N ASP A 10 -6.30 35.26 5.98
CA ASP A 10 -6.07 35.07 4.56
C ASP A 10 -5.27 33.76 4.35
N PRO A 11 -5.73 32.83 3.49
CA PRO A 11 -5.01 31.60 3.21
C PRO A 11 -3.66 31.96 2.59
N SER A 12 -2.59 31.69 3.33
CA SER A 12 -1.23 32.01 2.94
C SER A 12 -0.36 30.77 3.12
N PRO A 13 0.46 30.41 2.12
CA PRO A 13 1.25 29.18 2.19
C PRO A 13 2.17 29.22 3.41
N ILE A 14 2.20 28.13 4.15
CA ILE A 14 3.08 27.93 5.29
C ILE A 14 4.45 27.55 4.72
N LEU A 15 5.35 28.53 4.68
CA LEU A 15 6.69 28.40 4.12
C LEU A 15 7.73 28.43 5.25
N GLY A 16 8.60 27.43 5.29
CA GLY A 16 9.62 27.34 6.33
C GLY A 16 10.59 26.18 6.12
N HIS A 17 11.63 26.14 6.96
CA HIS A 17 12.56 25.00 6.99
C HIS A 17 11.98 23.82 7.78
N ALA A 18 11.19 24.13 8.81
CA ALA A 18 10.49 23.18 9.64
C ALA A 18 9.13 23.79 9.97
N ASN A 19 8.07 23.22 9.40
CA ASN A 19 6.71 23.67 9.55
C ASN A 19 5.99 22.73 10.51
N GLY A 20 5.44 23.28 11.60
CA GLY A 20 4.53 22.56 12.49
C GLY A 20 3.14 23.17 12.35
N VAL A 21 2.17 22.35 11.95
CA VAL A 21 0.79 22.78 11.68
C VAL A 21 -0.14 21.93 12.53
N SER A 22 -0.92 22.57 13.38
CA SER A 22 -1.92 21.91 14.22
C SER A 22 -3.22 22.71 14.20
N ALA A 23 -4.36 22.08 13.86
CA ALA A 23 -5.68 22.72 13.94
C ALA A 23 -5.76 24.10 13.23
N SER A 24 -5.23 24.20 12.00
CA SER A 24 -5.24 25.44 11.20
C SER A 24 -6.58 25.64 10.50
N PRO A 25 -7.34 26.71 10.81
CA PRO A 25 -8.69 26.90 10.27
C PRO A 25 -8.75 27.25 8.77
N ASP A 26 -7.61 27.44 8.10
CA ASP A 26 -7.54 27.93 6.73
C ASP A 26 -6.75 26.99 5.82
N SER A 27 -7.29 26.71 4.64
CA SER A 27 -6.67 25.89 3.59
C SER A 27 -5.43 26.58 3.01
N SER A 28 -4.23 26.13 3.38
CA SER A 28 -2.97 26.73 2.93
C SER A 28 -1.89 25.68 2.68
N PRO A 29 -1.24 25.67 1.49
CA PRO A 29 -0.15 24.72 1.21
C PRO A 29 0.95 24.80 2.27
N VAL A 30 1.42 23.65 2.73
CA VAL A 30 2.55 23.53 3.66
C VAL A 30 3.77 23.14 2.84
N VAL A 31 4.74 24.04 2.74
CA VAL A 31 5.92 23.87 1.89
C VAL A 31 7.19 24.10 2.69
N GLY A 32 8.03 23.07 2.79
CA GLY A 32 9.27 23.11 3.54
C GLY A 32 9.99 21.77 3.54
N PRO A 33 11.31 21.72 3.75
CA PRO A 33 12.04 20.46 3.77
C PRO A 33 11.59 19.52 4.90
N ALA A 34 11.02 20.02 5.99
CA ALA A 34 10.40 19.22 7.05
C ALA A 34 9.03 19.79 7.40
N ASN A 35 7.99 18.96 7.32
CA ASN A 35 6.62 19.32 7.68
C ASN A 35 6.06 18.30 8.68
N ASP A 36 5.46 18.80 9.75
CA ASP A 36 4.70 18.05 10.76
C ASP A 36 3.29 18.66 10.78
N VAL A 37 2.30 17.89 10.34
CA VAL A 37 0.93 18.36 10.12
C VAL A 37 -0.03 17.44 10.88
N SER A 38 -0.78 18.02 11.82
CA SER A 38 -1.77 17.29 12.62
C SER A 38 -3.13 18.01 12.61
N ALA A 39 -4.22 17.26 12.42
CA ALA A 39 -5.59 17.79 12.58
C ALA A 39 -5.88 19.10 11.82
N SER A 40 -5.45 19.21 10.55
CA SER A 40 -5.69 20.41 9.73
C SER A 40 -7.06 20.34 9.05
N PRO A 41 -8.05 21.19 9.41
CA PRO A 41 -9.42 21.10 8.94
C PRO A 41 -9.65 21.28 7.44
N ASP A 42 -8.67 21.76 6.67
CA ASP A 42 -8.87 22.05 5.24
C ASP A 42 -7.78 21.50 4.30
N SER A 43 -8.24 21.05 3.14
CA SER A 43 -7.49 20.52 1.99
C SER A 43 -6.32 21.42 1.55
N SER A 44 -5.07 20.95 1.66
CA SER A 44 -3.89 21.69 1.21
C SER A 44 -2.74 20.78 0.74
N LEU A 45 -1.99 21.21 -0.27
CA LEU A 45 -0.79 20.48 -0.70
C LEU A 45 0.25 20.49 0.42
N ILE A 46 0.75 19.31 0.80
CA ILE A 46 1.92 19.15 1.69
C ILE A 46 3.11 18.77 0.81
N LEU A 47 4.11 19.65 0.73
CA LEU A 47 5.29 19.46 -0.10
C LEU A 47 6.57 19.63 0.73
N GLY A 48 7.40 18.59 0.77
CA GLY A 48 8.63 18.64 1.54
C GLY A 48 9.62 17.54 1.22
N HIS A 49 10.79 17.58 1.86
CA HIS A 49 11.69 16.42 1.81
C HIS A 49 11.18 15.34 2.77
N ALA A 50 10.79 15.73 3.98
CA ALA A 50 10.16 14.86 4.98
C ALA A 50 8.81 15.43 5.40
N ASN A 51 7.77 14.61 5.36
CA ASN A 51 6.43 14.95 5.81
C ASN A 51 5.97 13.91 6.84
N ASP A 52 5.49 14.39 7.98
CA ASP A 52 4.77 13.61 9.00
C ASP A 52 3.35 14.20 9.07
N VAL A 53 2.35 13.39 8.74
CA VAL A 53 0.96 13.83 8.58
C VAL A 53 0.04 12.93 9.38
N SER A 54 -0.72 13.51 10.31
CA SER A 54 -1.64 12.78 11.17
C SER A 54 -3.03 13.40 11.21
N ALA A 55 -4.07 12.56 11.15
CA ALA A 55 -5.46 12.94 11.39
C ALA A 55 -5.95 14.15 10.57
N SER A 56 -5.61 14.24 9.28
CA SER A 56 -6.07 15.32 8.39
C SER A 56 -7.50 15.05 7.91
N PRO A 57 -8.54 15.77 8.42
CA PRO A 57 -9.94 15.57 8.03
C PRO A 57 -10.25 15.70 6.53
N ASP A 58 -9.34 16.29 5.76
CA ASP A 58 -9.57 16.68 4.37
C ASP A 58 -8.48 16.14 3.42
N PRO A 59 -8.82 15.82 2.16
CA PRO A 59 -7.90 15.20 1.19
C PRO A 59 -6.82 16.19 0.76
N SER A 60 -5.57 15.84 1.05
CA SER A 60 -4.40 16.70 0.83
C SER A 60 -3.30 15.89 0.15
N PRO A 61 -2.93 16.18 -1.12
CA PRO A 61 -1.80 15.50 -1.75
C PRO A 61 -0.53 15.68 -0.91
N ILE A 62 0.14 14.57 -0.61
CA ILE A 62 1.38 14.56 0.17
C ILE A 62 2.52 14.20 -0.79
N LEU A 63 3.46 15.13 -0.94
CA LEU A 63 4.59 14.99 -1.86
C LEU A 63 5.90 15.16 -1.10
N GLY A 64 6.77 14.17 -1.17
CA GLY A 64 8.10 14.31 -0.59
C GLY A 64 9.08 13.19 -0.85
N HIS A 65 10.28 13.29 -0.29
CA HIS A 65 11.22 12.18 -0.37
C HIS A 65 10.79 11.09 0.61
N THR A 66 10.43 11.45 1.84
CA THR A 66 9.91 10.56 2.87
C THR A 66 8.56 11.07 3.37
N ASN A 67 7.54 10.21 3.39
CA ASN A 67 6.22 10.53 3.93
C ASN A 67 5.84 9.50 5.00
N ASP A 68 5.44 9.98 6.17
CA ASP A 68 4.78 9.21 7.23
C ASP A 68 3.35 9.75 7.35
N VAL A 69 2.36 8.90 7.13
CA VAL A 69 0.95 9.29 7.03
C VAL A 69 0.12 8.37 7.93
N SER A 70 -0.58 8.96 8.91
CA SER A 70 -1.39 8.20 9.85
C SER A 70 -2.79 8.76 10.05
N GLY A 71 -3.81 7.91 10.04
CA GLY A 71 -5.16 8.29 10.47
C GLY A 71 -5.86 9.33 9.58
N SER A 72 -5.53 9.42 8.28
CA SER A 72 -6.15 10.38 7.35
C SER A 72 -7.53 9.89 6.89
N PRO A 73 -8.66 10.50 7.35
CA PRO A 73 -10.02 10.11 6.97
C PRO A 73 -10.32 10.11 5.48
N ASP A 74 -9.65 10.96 4.69
CA ASP A 74 -10.06 11.25 3.30
C ASP A 74 -8.99 10.87 2.24
N PRO A 75 -9.44 10.47 1.02
CA PRO A 75 -8.58 9.94 -0.02
C PRO A 75 -7.62 10.99 -0.57
N SER A 76 -6.34 10.77 -0.36
CA SER A 76 -5.29 11.61 -0.92
C SER A 76 -4.15 10.79 -1.53
N PRO A 77 -3.47 11.31 -2.58
CA PRO A 77 -2.31 10.66 -3.13
C PRO A 77 -1.09 10.92 -2.24
N VAL A 78 -0.35 9.85 -1.91
CA VAL A 78 0.92 9.92 -1.18
C VAL A 78 2.03 9.53 -2.16
N LEU A 79 2.84 10.51 -2.56
CA LEU A 79 3.89 10.32 -3.55
C LEU A 79 5.26 10.64 -2.95
N GLY A 80 6.18 9.68 -3.01
CA GLY A 80 7.54 9.91 -2.52
C GLY A 80 8.55 8.84 -2.83
N TYR A 81 9.78 8.96 -2.31
CA TYR A 81 10.76 7.89 -2.44
C TYR A 81 10.46 6.76 -1.45
N THR A 82 10.18 7.12 -0.19
CA THR A 82 9.66 6.19 0.82
C THR A 82 8.34 6.70 1.39
N ASN A 83 7.35 5.82 1.50
CA ASN A 83 6.06 6.11 2.13
C ASN A 83 5.79 5.08 3.23
N ASP A 84 5.45 5.56 4.42
CA ASP A 84 4.87 4.78 5.51
C ASP A 84 3.44 5.29 5.70
N VAL A 85 2.45 4.42 5.52
CA VAL A 85 1.03 4.78 5.54
C VAL A 85 0.29 3.84 6.47
N SER A 86 -0.26 4.37 7.56
CA SER A 86 -0.95 3.58 8.58
C SER A 86 -2.37 4.10 8.86
N ALA A 87 -3.34 3.20 8.96
CA ALA A 87 -4.72 3.55 9.36
C ALA A 87 -5.32 4.71 8.54
N SER A 88 -5.01 4.80 7.24
CA SER A 88 -5.61 5.77 6.32
C SER A 88 -6.88 5.14 5.75
N PRO A 89 -8.09 5.46 6.27
CA PRO A 89 -9.33 4.93 5.75
C PRO A 89 -9.45 5.04 4.24
N ASP A 90 -9.03 6.17 3.67
CA ASP A 90 -9.16 6.40 2.25
C ASP A 90 -7.80 6.91 1.71
N SER A 91 -7.18 6.20 0.77
CA SER A 91 -6.03 6.68 -0.02
C SER A 91 -6.33 6.46 -1.49
N SER A 92 -6.04 7.43 -2.36
CA SER A 92 -6.37 7.29 -3.80
C SER A 92 -5.24 6.68 -4.64
N LEU A 93 -4.00 6.81 -4.17
CA LEU A 93 -2.80 6.28 -4.80
C LEU A 93 -1.61 6.41 -3.83
N ILE A 94 -0.88 5.32 -3.62
CA ILE A 94 0.42 5.35 -2.96
C ILE A 94 1.47 5.04 -4.02
N LEU A 95 2.40 5.96 -4.27
CA LEU A 95 3.46 5.80 -5.26
C LEU A 95 4.81 6.11 -4.63
N GLY A 96 5.74 5.16 -4.71
CA GLY A 96 7.11 5.42 -4.32
C GLY A 96 8.12 4.36 -4.69
N HIS A 97 9.37 4.53 -4.27
CA HIS A 97 10.34 3.46 -4.44
C HIS A 97 10.09 2.36 -3.41
N ALA A 98 9.86 2.73 -2.15
CA ALA A 98 9.48 1.82 -1.08
C ALA A 98 8.17 2.30 -0.44
N ASN A 99 7.21 1.39 -0.27
CA ASN A 99 5.95 1.65 0.42
C ASN A 99 5.78 0.63 1.54
N ASP A 100 5.52 1.10 2.75
CA ASP A 100 5.04 0.32 3.89
C ASP A 100 3.61 0.79 4.17
N VAL A 101 2.64 -0.11 4.10
CA VAL A 101 1.22 0.23 4.19
C VAL A 101 0.53 -0.71 5.16
N SER A 102 -0.11 -0.13 6.19
CA SER A 102 -0.86 -0.88 7.19
C SER A 102 -2.29 -0.37 7.39
N ALA A 103 -3.25 -1.30 7.47
CA ALA A 103 -4.65 -1.00 7.81
C ALA A 103 -5.34 0.10 6.97
N SER A 104 -5.36 -0.05 5.64
CA SER A 104 -6.08 0.79 4.66
C SER A 104 -7.36 0.08 4.17
N PRO A 105 -8.55 0.43 4.69
CA PRO A 105 -9.79 -0.29 4.41
C PRO A 105 -10.34 -0.11 2.99
N ASP A 106 -9.84 0.84 2.19
CA ASP A 106 -10.39 1.14 0.85
C ASP A 106 -9.46 0.84 -0.34
N PRO A 107 -10.04 0.50 -1.52
CA PRO A 107 -9.36 0.19 -2.78
C PRO A 107 -8.45 1.31 -3.27
N SER A 108 -7.14 1.12 -3.04
CA SER A 108 -6.09 2.03 -3.51
C SER A 108 -5.03 1.29 -4.34
N PRO A 109 -4.55 1.86 -5.46
CA PRO A 109 -3.37 1.36 -6.13
C PRO A 109 -2.12 1.70 -5.31
N ILE A 110 -1.28 0.70 -5.10
CA ILE A 110 0.03 0.84 -4.44
C ILE A 110 1.09 0.45 -5.46
N LEU A 111 1.93 1.41 -5.82
CA LEU A 111 2.92 1.30 -6.87
C LEU A 111 4.31 1.57 -6.31
N GLY A 112 5.24 0.64 -6.48
CA GLY A 112 6.62 0.92 -6.11
C GLY A 112 7.64 -0.13 -6.50
N HIS A 113 8.91 0.08 -6.16
CA HIS A 113 9.91 -0.97 -6.37
C HIS A 113 9.76 -2.06 -5.32
N THR A 114 9.58 -1.67 -4.06
CA THR A 114 9.26 -2.58 -2.96
C THR A 114 7.97 -2.14 -2.27
N ASN A 115 7.06 -3.07 -2.02
CA ASN A 115 5.82 -2.81 -1.28
C ASN A 115 5.71 -3.83 -0.14
N ASP A 116 5.54 -3.35 1.08
CA ASP A 116 5.24 -4.14 2.28
C ASP A 116 3.86 -3.74 2.77
N LEU A 117 2.94 -4.69 2.81
CA LEU A 117 1.54 -4.49 3.09
C LEU A 117 1.12 -5.39 4.23
N SER A 118 0.54 -4.82 5.28
CA SER A 118 0.03 -5.60 6.42
C SER A 118 -1.34 -5.17 6.96
N GLY A 119 -2.13 -6.13 7.45
CA GLY A 119 -3.34 -5.87 8.23
C GLY A 119 -4.65 -6.06 7.46
N SER A 120 -5.64 -5.18 7.64
CA SER A 120 -6.89 -5.24 6.87
C SER A 120 -6.80 -4.23 5.73
N LEU A 121 -6.29 -4.67 4.58
CA LEU A 121 -6.07 -3.91 3.36
C LEU A 121 -6.94 -4.36 2.18
N ASP A 122 -7.73 -3.48 1.58
CA ASP A 122 -8.35 -3.73 0.28
C ASP A 122 -7.58 -2.90 -0.77
N PRO A 123 -6.42 -3.31 -1.31
CA PRO A 123 -5.77 -2.57 -2.38
C PRO A 123 -6.33 -3.00 -3.74
N SER A 124 -6.74 -2.06 -4.59
CA SER A 124 -7.19 -2.43 -5.94
C SER A 124 -6.07 -3.05 -6.81
N MET A 125 -4.81 -2.69 -6.54
CA MET A 125 -3.62 -3.20 -7.23
C MET A 125 -2.37 -2.94 -6.40
N VAL A 126 -1.51 -3.93 -6.31
CA VAL A 126 -0.14 -3.82 -5.79
C VAL A 126 0.80 -4.14 -6.95
N LEU A 127 1.59 -3.16 -7.37
CA LEU A 127 2.54 -3.32 -8.47
C LEU A 127 3.95 -2.98 -7.98
N GLY A 128 4.89 -3.91 -8.16
CA GLY A 128 6.29 -3.63 -7.89
C GLY A 128 7.30 -4.67 -8.32
N TYR A 129 8.57 -4.45 -7.99
CA TYR A 129 9.58 -5.48 -8.21
C TYR A 129 9.48 -6.57 -7.14
N ALA A 130 9.37 -6.18 -5.88
CA ALA A 130 9.14 -7.07 -4.75
C ALA A 130 7.89 -6.62 -3.98
N ASN A 131 6.98 -7.55 -3.72
CA ASN A 131 5.77 -7.30 -2.94
C ASN A 131 5.73 -8.32 -1.79
N ASP A 132 5.57 -7.83 -0.57
CA ASP A 132 5.22 -8.61 0.63
C ASP A 132 3.82 -8.17 1.05
N VAL A 133 2.87 -9.10 1.07
CA VAL A 133 1.45 -8.81 1.34
C VAL A 133 0.95 -9.79 2.39
N SER A 134 0.71 -9.27 3.59
CA SER A 134 0.26 -10.04 4.75
C SER A 134 -1.12 -9.59 5.22
N ALA A 135 -2.12 -10.41 4.94
CA ALA A 135 -3.55 -10.11 5.11
C ALA A 135 -4.01 -8.93 4.22
N ALA A 136 -4.78 -9.27 3.18
CA ALA A 136 -5.48 -8.31 2.35
C ALA A 136 -6.91 -8.82 2.12
N PRO A 137 -7.98 -8.11 2.52
CA PRO A 137 -9.29 -8.32 1.98
C PRO A 137 -9.37 -8.15 0.46
N ASP A 138 -10.31 -8.93 -0.08
CA ASP A 138 -10.99 -8.97 -1.37
C ASP A 138 -10.44 -8.14 -2.56
N SER A 139 -10.31 -8.79 -3.72
CA SER A 139 -10.23 -8.17 -5.05
C SER A 139 -8.99 -7.33 -5.40
N SER A 140 -7.79 -7.76 -4.96
CA SER A 140 -6.53 -7.12 -5.34
C SER A 140 -5.81 -7.84 -6.51
N GLN A 141 -5.02 -7.10 -7.28
CA GLN A 141 -4.03 -7.68 -8.20
C GLN A 141 -2.64 -7.50 -7.62
N VAL A 142 -1.91 -8.58 -7.37
CA VAL A 142 -0.51 -8.53 -6.91
C VAL A 142 0.39 -8.86 -8.09
N LEU A 143 1.07 -7.83 -8.60
CA LEU A 143 1.87 -7.90 -9.81
C LEU A 143 3.32 -7.54 -9.48
N GLY A 144 4.26 -8.43 -9.80
CA GLY A 144 5.66 -8.08 -9.61
C GLY A 144 6.69 -9.09 -10.11
N TYR A 145 7.97 -8.84 -9.83
CA TYR A 145 8.99 -9.85 -10.13
C TYR A 145 8.97 -10.94 -9.05
N ALA A 146 8.96 -10.55 -7.77
CA ALA A 146 8.83 -11.41 -6.63
C ALA A 146 7.60 -11.01 -5.79
N ASN A 147 6.75 -11.97 -5.47
CA ASN A 147 5.59 -11.77 -4.61
C ASN A 147 5.64 -12.77 -3.46
N ASP A 148 5.55 -12.29 -2.22
CA ASP A 148 5.27 -13.06 -1.02
C ASP A 148 3.88 -12.65 -0.55
N VAL A 149 2.94 -13.59 -0.51
CA VAL A 149 1.53 -13.33 -0.19
C VAL A 149 1.06 -14.31 0.86
N SER A 150 0.72 -13.80 2.03
CA SER A 150 0.21 -14.60 3.15
C SER A 150 -1.21 -14.18 3.54
N ALA A 151 -2.07 -15.16 3.85
CA ALA A 151 -3.51 -14.96 4.06
C ALA A 151 -4.14 -14.25 2.85
N SER A 152 -4.00 -14.89 1.68
CA SER A 152 -4.28 -14.30 0.37
C SER A 152 -5.70 -13.73 0.25
N PRO A 153 -5.87 -12.60 -0.45
CA PRO A 153 -7.16 -11.99 -0.73
C PRO A 153 -8.08 -12.90 -1.53
N ASP A 154 -9.38 -12.80 -1.23
CA ASP A 154 -10.45 -13.43 -2.00
C ASP A 154 -10.44 -12.87 -3.44
N SER A 155 -10.47 -13.74 -4.45
CA SER A 155 -10.58 -13.37 -5.88
C SER A 155 -9.47 -12.45 -6.41
N SER A 156 -8.20 -12.75 -6.11
CA SER A 156 -7.04 -11.96 -6.55
C SER A 156 -6.28 -12.61 -7.72
N LEU A 157 -5.58 -11.81 -8.54
CA LEU A 157 -4.60 -12.32 -9.51
C LEU A 157 -3.20 -12.10 -8.92
N ILE A 158 -2.43 -13.18 -8.79
CA ILE A 158 -1.02 -13.11 -8.42
C ILE A 158 -0.19 -13.42 -9.67
N LEU A 159 0.59 -12.44 -10.13
CA LEU A 159 1.43 -12.57 -11.31
C LEU A 159 2.86 -12.13 -10.99
N GLY A 160 3.81 -13.02 -11.20
CA GLY A 160 5.22 -12.65 -11.11
C GLY A 160 6.20 -13.68 -11.63
N HIS A 161 7.50 -13.40 -11.52
CA HIS A 161 8.51 -14.39 -11.86
C HIS A 161 8.61 -15.45 -10.76
N THR A 162 8.65 -15.02 -9.50
CA THR A 162 8.62 -15.89 -8.32
C THR A 162 7.45 -15.52 -7.43
N ASN A 163 6.63 -16.49 -7.06
CA ASN A 163 5.52 -16.30 -6.12
C ASN A 163 5.65 -17.29 -4.96
N ASP A 164 5.59 -16.79 -3.73
CA ASP A 164 5.38 -17.57 -2.50
C ASP A 164 3.99 -17.19 -1.97
N VAL A 165 3.10 -18.17 -1.83
CA VAL A 165 1.70 -17.94 -1.47
C VAL A 165 1.28 -18.89 -0.37
N SER A 166 0.87 -18.36 0.78
CA SER A 166 0.45 -19.14 1.93
C SER A 166 -0.97 -18.79 2.41
N ALA A 167 -1.73 -19.82 2.79
CA ALA A 167 -3.07 -19.71 3.40
C ALA A 167 -4.09 -18.91 2.58
N SER A 168 -4.33 -19.30 1.31
CA SER A 168 -5.40 -18.74 0.48
C SER A 168 -6.74 -19.43 0.76
N PRO A 169 -7.73 -18.76 1.38
CA PRO A 169 -9.06 -19.33 1.61
C PRO A 169 -9.84 -19.53 0.29
N ASP A 170 -9.59 -18.68 -0.71
CA ASP A 170 -10.43 -18.55 -1.90
C ASP A 170 -9.64 -18.65 -3.23
N PRO A 171 -10.34 -18.83 -4.38
CA PRO A 171 -9.70 -19.09 -5.66
C PRO A 171 -9.05 -17.83 -6.28
N SER A 172 -7.73 -17.85 -6.42
CA SER A 172 -6.91 -16.76 -6.97
C SER A 172 -5.90 -17.32 -7.99
N PRO A 173 -5.97 -16.98 -9.29
CA PRO A 173 -5.01 -17.47 -10.27
C PRO A 173 -3.59 -17.05 -9.92
N ILE A 174 -2.67 -18.02 -9.88
CA ILE A 174 -1.24 -17.77 -9.62
C ILE A 174 -0.47 -18.08 -10.89
N LEU A 175 0.14 -17.06 -11.48
CA LEU A 175 0.99 -17.19 -12.67
C LEU A 175 2.43 -16.79 -12.35
N GLY A 176 3.38 -17.67 -12.67
CA GLY A 176 4.78 -17.31 -12.60
C GLY A 176 5.76 -18.33 -13.11
N HIS A 177 7.06 -18.00 -13.07
CA HIS A 177 8.10 -18.94 -13.46
C HIS A 177 8.30 -20.02 -12.39
N THR A 178 8.38 -19.59 -11.14
CA THR A 178 8.41 -20.45 -9.96
C THR A 178 7.29 -20.07 -9.01
N ASN A 179 6.45 -21.02 -8.63
CA ASN A 179 5.39 -20.81 -7.65
C ASN A 179 5.57 -21.79 -6.49
N ASP A 180 5.65 -21.28 -5.26
CA ASP A 180 5.54 -22.05 -4.02
C ASP A 180 4.19 -21.69 -3.39
N VAL A 181 3.33 -22.69 -3.17
CA VAL A 181 1.95 -22.48 -2.71
C VAL A 181 1.64 -23.45 -1.59
N SER A 182 1.23 -22.93 -0.43
CA SER A 182 0.92 -23.74 0.76
C SER A 182 -0.40 -23.35 1.43
N GLY A 183 -1.10 -24.33 2.01
CA GLY A 183 -2.30 -24.06 2.84
C GLY A 183 -3.55 -23.61 2.07
N SER A 184 -3.63 -23.85 0.76
CA SER A 184 -4.80 -23.53 -0.07
C SER A 184 -5.99 -24.45 0.20
N LEU A 185 -7.20 -23.88 0.29
CA LEU A 185 -8.47 -24.60 0.53
C LEU A 185 -9.43 -24.64 -0.68
N ASP A 186 -9.11 -24.07 -1.85
CA ASP A 186 -9.97 -24.24 -3.03
C ASP A 186 -9.32 -23.95 -4.42
N LEU A 187 -10.05 -24.35 -5.48
CA LEU A 187 -9.72 -24.57 -6.92
C LEU A 187 -9.00 -23.44 -7.74
N SER A 188 -7.88 -22.88 -7.26
CA SER A 188 -7.08 -21.86 -7.98
C SER A 188 -6.12 -22.43 -9.05
N PRO A 189 -6.18 -22.02 -10.33
CA PRO A 189 -5.17 -22.47 -11.29
C PRO A 189 -3.78 -21.91 -10.95
N VAL A 190 -2.79 -22.80 -10.83
CA VAL A 190 -1.37 -22.44 -10.66
C VAL A 190 -0.63 -22.75 -11.95
N LEU A 191 -0.10 -21.73 -12.62
CA LEU A 191 0.53 -21.84 -13.93
C LEU A 191 1.98 -21.39 -13.87
N GLY A 192 2.87 -22.26 -14.32
CA GLY A 192 4.30 -21.96 -14.37
C GLY A 192 5.13 -23.17 -14.79
N PRO A 193 6.34 -22.98 -15.34
CA PRO A 193 7.23 -24.09 -15.64
C PRO A 193 7.65 -24.87 -14.40
N ALA A 194 7.76 -24.23 -13.22
CA ALA A 194 8.08 -24.88 -11.96
C ALA A 194 7.07 -24.49 -10.86
N ASN A 195 6.37 -25.48 -10.29
CA ASN A 195 5.39 -25.25 -9.23
C ASN A 195 5.63 -26.24 -8.08
N ASP A 196 5.64 -25.76 -6.85
CA ASP A 196 5.56 -26.54 -5.62
C ASP A 196 4.26 -26.18 -4.92
N VAL A 197 3.35 -27.15 -4.76
CA VAL A 197 2.00 -26.92 -4.24
C VAL A 197 1.72 -27.93 -3.14
N SER A 198 1.55 -27.44 -1.92
CA SER A 198 1.19 -28.21 -0.72
C SER A 198 -0.22 -27.82 -0.27
N ALA A 199 -1.23 -28.50 -0.80
CA ALA A 199 -2.65 -28.16 -0.68
C ALA A 199 -3.46 -29.17 0.13
N SER A 200 -4.66 -28.77 0.56
CA SER A 200 -5.71 -29.65 1.11
C SER A 200 -6.27 -30.60 0.00
N PRO A 201 -7.11 -31.62 0.29
CA PRO A 201 -7.25 -32.83 -0.52
C PRO A 201 -7.89 -32.68 -1.92
N ASP A 202 -8.34 -31.49 -2.32
CA ASP A 202 -8.88 -31.19 -3.65
C ASP A 202 -7.92 -30.29 -4.45
N PRO A 203 -6.93 -30.86 -5.16
CA PRO A 203 -5.93 -30.08 -5.87
C PRO A 203 -6.53 -29.38 -7.09
N SER A 204 -6.22 -28.09 -7.23
CA SER A 204 -6.54 -27.26 -8.38
C SER A 204 -5.68 -27.62 -9.61
N PRO A 205 -6.05 -27.18 -10.84
CA PRO A 205 -5.23 -27.41 -12.01
C PRO A 205 -3.88 -26.70 -11.90
N THR A 206 -2.84 -27.47 -11.60
CA THR A 206 -1.44 -27.03 -11.64
C THR A 206 -0.85 -27.38 -13.00
N LEU A 207 -0.49 -26.38 -13.81
CA LEU A 207 0.00 -26.58 -15.16
C LEU A 207 1.44 -26.08 -15.32
N GLY A 208 2.30 -26.99 -15.77
CA GLY A 208 3.74 -26.78 -15.84
C GLY A 208 4.49 -28.01 -16.30
N HIS A 209 5.80 -27.90 -16.45
CA HIS A 209 6.66 -29.02 -16.82
C HIS A 209 7.35 -29.66 -15.61
N ALA A 210 7.52 -28.92 -14.51
CA ALA A 210 8.10 -29.40 -13.25
C ALA A 210 7.17 -29.05 -12.07
N ASN A 211 6.14 -29.86 -11.87
CA ASN A 211 5.16 -29.68 -10.80
C ASN A 211 5.40 -30.70 -9.69
N ASN A 212 5.57 -30.22 -8.46
CA ASN A 212 5.47 -30.99 -7.24
C ASN A 212 4.14 -30.64 -6.56
N VAL A 213 3.23 -31.61 -6.44
CA VAL A 213 1.93 -31.39 -5.81
C VAL A 213 1.76 -32.42 -4.72
N SER A 214 1.64 -31.97 -3.47
CA SER A 214 1.43 -32.80 -2.28
C SER A 214 0.15 -32.41 -1.55
N GLY A 215 -0.51 -33.41 -0.97
CA GLY A 215 -1.72 -33.28 -0.15
C GLY A 215 -1.49 -33.57 1.33
#